data_AF-A0A847MT88-F1
#
_entry.id   AF-A0A847MT88-F1
#
_cell.length_a   1.000
_cell.length_b   1.000
_cell.length_c   1.000
_cell.angle_alpha   90.00
_cell.angle_beta   90.00
_cell.angle_gamma   90.00
#
_symmetry.space_group_name_H-M   'P 1'
#
loop_
_entity.id
_entity.type
_entity.pdbx_description
1 polymer ?
#
loop_
_entity_poly.entity_id
_entity_poly.type
_entity_poly.pdbx_seq_one_letter_code
_entity_poly.pdbx_strand_id
1 'polypeptide(L)'
;MSARHGWLTFTGDGQPLARRLDSAVGSWQEVLLGEHRAWYGDSAPEQVSGAFVLQYLLQVPAHTAAVAAGLGLRCTALADLSFALGDHGEPRRVEIGPVAALAGDLDQRLATAERDYLAATVPVAQAYRSTRPMSTQQRLGMVHDMWAEARRAVRSSAGLFTLDEPRRRSCCLIYALPGCVECSGCPRRRRA
;
A
#
# COMPACT_ATOMS: atom_id res chain seq x y z
N MET A 1 15.20 6.93 2.63
CA MET A 1 14.28 5.79 2.86
C MET A 1 15.04 4.51 2.53
N SER A 2 15.10 3.59 3.49
CA SER A 2 16.13 2.55 3.69
C SER A 2 16.10 1.38 2.68
N ALA A 3 17.29 0.84 2.39
CA ALA A 3 17.65 -0.18 1.40
C ALA A 3 17.30 -1.64 1.79
N ARG A 4 16.18 -1.89 2.48
CA ARG A 4 15.69 -3.26 2.74
C ARG A 4 14.18 -3.33 2.49
N HIS A 5 13.79 -3.51 1.23
CA HIS A 5 12.41 -3.84 0.88
C HIS A 5 12.09 -5.28 1.29
N GLY A 6 11.70 -5.41 2.56
CA GLY A 6 11.18 -6.63 3.21
C GLY A 6 10.51 -6.26 4.53
N TRP A 7 9.66 -5.22 4.51
CA TRP A 7 9.04 -4.66 5.73
C TRP A 7 7.79 -5.43 6.20
N LEU A 8 7.21 -6.25 5.32
CA LEU A 8 6.11 -7.16 5.66
C LEU A 8 6.63 -8.58 5.85
N THR A 9 6.22 -9.19 6.96
CA THR A 9 6.34 -10.63 7.21
C THR A 9 5.00 -11.29 6.94
N PHE A 10 4.99 -12.39 6.19
CA PHE A 10 3.78 -13.14 5.86
C PHE A 10 3.66 -14.38 6.74
N THR A 11 2.46 -14.66 7.25
CA THR A 11 2.12 -15.91 7.93
C THR A 11 0.89 -16.56 7.30
N GLY A 12 0.76 -17.86 7.49
CA GLY A 12 -0.34 -18.70 6.96
C GLY A 12 -0.92 -19.59 8.05
N ASP A 13 -0.90 -19.11 9.30
CA ASP A 13 -1.19 -19.92 10.49
C ASP A 13 -2.72 -20.04 10.71
N GLY A 14 -3.52 -19.37 9.89
CA GLY A 14 -4.98 -19.35 9.99
C GLY A 14 -5.52 -18.54 11.17
N GLN A 15 -4.65 -17.80 11.88
CA GLN A 15 -5.03 -16.95 13.01
C GLN A 15 -5.16 -15.49 12.57
N PRO A 16 -6.38 -14.93 12.55
CA PRO A 16 -6.58 -13.54 12.17
C PRO A 16 -5.80 -12.57 13.07
N LEU A 17 -5.20 -11.56 12.45
CA LEU A 17 -4.52 -10.47 13.14
C LEU A 17 -5.49 -9.32 13.45
N ALA A 18 -5.05 -8.38 14.28
CA ALA A 18 -5.90 -7.37 14.91
C ALA A 18 -6.63 -6.42 13.93
N ARG A 19 -6.09 -6.20 12.72
CA ARG A 19 -6.69 -5.32 11.72
C ARG A 19 -7.03 -6.07 10.45
N ARG A 20 -8.05 -5.59 9.75
CA ARG A 20 -8.55 -6.01 8.44
C ARG A 20 -8.65 -4.80 7.51
N LEU A 21 -8.91 -5.02 6.23
CA LEU A 21 -9.01 -3.95 5.23
C LEU A 21 -10.18 -2.98 5.48
N ASP A 22 -11.23 -3.44 6.16
CA ASP A 22 -12.43 -2.68 6.53
C ASP A 22 -12.38 -2.12 7.96
N SER A 23 -11.28 -2.31 8.68
CA SER A 23 -11.15 -1.85 10.06
C SER A 23 -11.19 -0.33 10.17
N ALA A 24 -11.72 0.16 11.29
CA ALA A 24 -11.71 1.57 11.61
C ALA A 24 -10.27 2.14 11.63
N VAL A 25 -10.07 3.24 10.92
CA VAL A 25 -8.75 3.84 10.66
C VAL A 25 -8.46 5.09 11.51
N GLY A 26 -9.44 5.61 12.26
CA GLY A 26 -9.29 6.87 13.01
C GLY A 26 -8.11 6.86 13.98
N SER A 27 -8.07 5.88 14.89
CA SER A 27 -6.95 5.72 15.84
C SER A 27 -5.61 5.48 15.15
N TRP A 28 -5.60 4.89 13.96
CA TRP A 28 -4.38 4.70 13.19
C TRP A 28 -3.88 6.02 12.58
N GLN A 29 -4.79 6.86 12.07
CA GLN A 29 -4.45 8.19 11.55
C GLN A 29 -3.90 9.10 12.66
N GLU A 30 -4.39 8.95 13.89
CA GLU A 30 -3.90 9.65 15.08
C GLU A 30 -2.48 9.22 15.46
N VAL A 31 -2.20 7.91 15.46
CA VAL A 31 -0.84 7.38 15.70
C VAL A 31 0.16 7.95 14.70
N LEU A 32 -0.14 7.87 13.39
CA LEU A 32 0.77 8.42 12.37
C LEU A 32 0.89 9.94 12.44
N LEU A 33 -0.15 10.66 12.86
CA LEU A 33 -0.05 12.10 13.09
C LEU A 33 0.88 12.42 14.27
N GLY A 34 0.78 11.65 15.36
CA GLY A 34 1.69 11.76 16.50
C GLY A 34 3.14 11.55 16.10
N GLU A 35 3.41 10.51 15.31
CA GLU A 35 4.73 10.27 14.71
C GLU A 35 5.18 11.48 13.87
N HIS A 36 4.38 11.92 12.89
CA HIS A 36 4.75 13.07 12.08
C HIS A 36 5.04 14.33 12.92
N ARG A 37 4.30 14.58 13.99
CA ARG A 37 4.58 15.71 14.89
C ARG A 37 5.88 15.53 15.67
N ALA A 38 6.21 14.32 16.10
CA ALA A 38 7.49 14.04 16.76
C ALA A 38 8.69 14.35 15.84
N TRP A 39 8.58 14.04 14.54
CA TRP A 39 9.66 14.24 13.56
C TRP A 39 9.71 15.65 12.98
N TYR A 40 8.55 16.27 12.74
CA TYR A 40 8.42 17.51 11.97
C TYR A 40 7.85 18.70 12.76
N GLY A 41 7.54 18.50 14.05
CA GLY A 41 6.94 19.50 14.93
C GLY A 41 5.42 19.59 14.81
N ASP A 42 4.80 20.40 15.67
CA ASP A 42 3.34 20.54 15.78
C ASP A 42 2.65 21.05 14.51
N SER A 43 3.42 21.66 13.60
CA SER A 43 2.95 22.14 12.30
C SER A 43 2.82 21.05 11.23
N ALA A 44 3.14 19.78 11.56
CA ALA A 44 2.98 18.64 10.67
C ALA A 44 1.52 18.56 10.14
N PRO A 45 1.29 18.62 8.82
CA PRO A 45 -0.07 18.72 8.33
C PRO A 45 -0.87 17.42 8.49
N GLU A 46 -2.05 17.52 9.10
CA GLU A 46 -2.92 16.37 9.44
C GLU A 46 -3.30 15.51 8.23
N GLN A 47 -3.47 16.13 7.07
CA GLN A 47 -3.80 15.41 5.83
C GLN A 47 -2.74 14.39 5.40
N VAL A 48 -1.49 14.53 5.87
CA VAL A 48 -0.41 13.60 5.54
C VAL A 48 -0.64 12.26 6.22
N SER A 49 -1.05 12.21 7.49
CA SER A 49 -1.32 10.93 8.17
C SER A 49 -2.47 10.17 7.49
N GLY A 50 -3.53 10.87 7.10
CA GLY A 50 -4.62 10.30 6.32
C GLY A 50 -4.18 9.72 4.98
N ALA A 51 -3.21 10.34 4.29
CA ALA A 51 -2.65 9.80 3.05
C ALA A 51 -1.80 8.54 3.28
N PHE A 52 -0.97 8.53 4.33
CA PHE A 52 -0.11 7.39 4.66
C PHE A 52 -0.89 6.18 5.16
N VAL A 53 -1.92 6.37 5.99
CA VAL A 53 -2.80 5.26 6.40
C VAL A 53 -3.48 4.62 5.19
N LEU A 54 -4.03 5.42 4.26
CA LEU A 54 -4.61 4.86 3.03
C LEU A 54 -3.55 4.13 2.21
N GLN A 55 -2.35 4.70 2.11
CA GLN A 55 -1.26 4.07 1.39
C GLN A 55 -0.95 2.69 1.99
N TYR A 56 -0.73 2.60 3.30
CA TYR A 56 -0.47 1.32 3.98
C TYR A 56 -1.60 0.31 3.82
N LEU A 57 -2.86 0.76 3.97
CA LEU A 57 -4.04 -0.08 3.82
C LEU A 57 -4.13 -0.70 2.42
N LEU A 58 -3.71 0.05 1.38
CA LEU A 58 -3.69 -0.41 -0.01
C LEU A 58 -2.41 -1.17 -0.36
N GLN A 59 -1.31 -0.90 0.34
CA GLN A 59 -0.02 -1.52 0.10
C GLN A 59 0.02 -2.97 0.60
N VAL A 60 -0.62 -3.27 1.74
CA VAL A 60 -0.75 -4.63 2.29
C VAL A 60 -1.30 -5.62 1.26
N PRO A 61 -2.52 -5.43 0.70
CA PRO A 61 -3.07 -6.35 -0.30
C PRO A 61 -2.28 -6.32 -1.62
N ALA A 62 -1.72 -5.17 -2.03
CA ALA A 62 -0.94 -5.08 -3.27
C ALA A 62 0.31 -5.97 -3.22
N HIS A 63 1.12 -5.83 -2.17
CA HIS A 63 2.33 -6.65 -2.01
C HIS A 63 2.01 -8.11 -1.76
N THR A 64 0.97 -8.41 -0.96
CA THR A 64 0.54 -9.79 -0.71
C THR A 64 0.17 -10.50 -2.02
N ALA A 65 -0.70 -9.88 -2.82
CA ALA A 65 -1.15 -10.45 -4.08
C ALA A 65 -0.02 -10.56 -5.12
N ALA A 66 0.81 -9.53 -5.26
CA ALA A 66 1.90 -9.53 -6.23
C ALA A 66 2.98 -10.56 -5.88
N VAL A 67 3.39 -10.65 -4.60
CA VAL A 67 4.40 -11.62 -4.15
C VAL A 67 3.88 -13.05 -4.33
N ALA A 68 2.63 -13.32 -3.95
CA ALA A 68 2.00 -14.62 -4.20
C ALA A 68 2.03 -14.97 -5.70
N ALA A 69 1.63 -14.04 -6.57
CA ALA A 69 1.66 -14.25 -8.02
C ALA A 69 3.08 -14.53 -8.54
N GLY A 70 4.10 -13.82 -8.03
CA GLY A 70 5.51 -14.07 -8.34
C GLY A 70 5.93 -15.51 -8.02
N LEU A 71 5.45 -16.03 -6.89
CA LEU A 71 5.69 -17.40 -6.42
C LEU A 71 4.81 -18.47 -7.08
N GLY A 72 3.88 -18.10 -7.96
CA GLY A 72 2.96 -19.06 -8.60
C GLY A 72 1.77 -19.42 -7.74
N LEU A 73 1.41 -18.52 -6.83
CA LEU A 73 0.30 -18.65 -5.91
C LEU A 73 -0.72 -17.54 -6.14
N ARG A 74 -1.96 -17.82 -5.79
CA ARG A 74 -3.07 -16.86 -5.74
C ARG A 74 -3.62 -16.81 -4.33
N CYS A 75 -3.66 -15.63 -3.74
CA CYS A 75 -4.43 -15.41 -2.52
C CYS A 75 -5.92 -15.45 -2.86
N THR A 76 -6.68 -16.38 -2.29
CA THR A 76 -8.09 -16.57 -2.66
C THR A 76 -9.05 -15.71 -1.85
N ALA A 77 -8.57 -15.08 -0.77
CA ALA A 77 -9.37 -14.29 0.16
C ALA A 77 -8.71 -12.92 0.46
N LEU A 78 -8.31 -12.16 -0.57
CA LEU A 78 -7.62 -10.86 -0.39
C LEU A 78 -8.43 -9.83 0.41
N ALA A 79 -9.76 -9.82 0.24
CA ALA A 79 -10.64 -8.92 1.00
C ALA A 79 -10.64 -9.24 2.50
N ASP A 80 -10.29 -10.48 2.85
CA ASP A 80 -10.29 -11.00 4.21
C ASP A 80 -8.93 -10.97 4.90
N LEU A 81 -7.93 -10.37 4.24
CA LEU A 81 -6.60 -10.22 4.81
C LEU A 81 -6.67 -9.53 6.17
N SER A 82 -5.85 -10.04 7.08
CA SER A 82 -5.62 -9.39 8.36
C SER A 82 -4.15 -9.08 8.55
N PHE A 83 -3.86 -8.00 9.27
CA PHE A 83 -2.51 -7.52 9.49
C PHE A 83 -2.36 -6.92 10.90
N ALA A 84 -1.12 -6.90 11.36
CA ALA A 84 -0.70 -6.22 12.58
C ALA A 84 0.16 -5.01 12.23
N LEU A 85 0.00 -3.94 13.01
CA LEU A 85 0.85 -2.77 12.96
C LEU A 85 2.06 -2.96 13.88
N GLY A 86 3.18 -2.33 13.55
CA GLY A 86 4.29 -2.08 14.45
C GLY A 86 4.05 -0.83 15.32
N ASP A 87 5.06 -0.52 16.11
CA ASP A 87 4.99 0.53 17.14
C ASP A 87 4.76 1.94 16.56
N HIS A 88 5.21 2.18 15.32
CA HIS A 88 5.06 3.48 14.64
C HIS A 88 3.90 3.48 13.64
N GLY A 89 2.98 2.51 13.75
CA GLY A 89 1.78 2.43 12.91
C GLY A 89 2.03 1.93 11.48
N GLU A 90 3.23 1.48 11.13
CA GLU A 90 3.46 0.78 9.87
C GLU A 90 2.94 -0.67 9.96
N PRO A 91 2.30 -1.23 8.93
CA PRO A 91 2.01 -2.66 8.92
C PRO A 91 3.32 -3.47 9.02
N ARG A 92 3.32 -4.62 9.70
CA ARG A 92 4.53 -5.45 9.84
C ARG A 92 4.30 -6.92 9.57
N ARG A 93 3.13 -7.42 9.93
CA ARG A 93 2.77 -8.83 9.76
C ARG A 93 1.43 -8.91 9.02
N VAL A 94 1.34 -9.82 8.07
CA VAL A 94 0.12 -10.11 7.30
C VAL A 94 -0.18 -11.59 7.40
N GLU A 95 -1.40 -11.94 7.79
CA GLU A 95 -1.93 -13.29 7.68
C GLU A 95 -2.61 -13.41 6.32
N ILE A 96 -2.00 -14.21 5.44
CA ILE A 96 -2.39 -14.29 4.02
C ILE A 96 -3.60 -15.20 3.78
N GLY A 97 -3.93 -16.04 4.76
CA GLY A 97 -5.01 -17.02 4.64
C GLY A 97 -4.73 -18.07 3.55
N PRO A 98 -5.78 -18.67 2.96
CA PRO A 98 -5.62 -19.71 1.97
C PRO A 98 -5.02 -19.19 0.66
N VAL A 99 -4.12 -20.00 0.10
CA VAL A 99 -3.52 -19.78 -1.22
C VAL A 99 -3.81 -20.98 -2.14
N ALA A 100 -3.91 -20.71 -3.43
CA ALA A 100 -4.06 -21.72 -4.47
C ALA A 100 -2.92 -21.62 -5.49
N ALA A 101 -2.63 -22.71 -6.19
CA ALA A 101 -1.70 -22.66 -7.33
C ALA A 101 -2.25 -21.72 -8.42
N LEU A 102 -1.36 -20.94 -9.02
CA LEU A 102 -1.67 -20.01 -10.09
C LEU A 102 -0.77 -20.28 -11.30
N ALA A 103 -1.37 -20.83 -12.34
CA ALA A 103 -0.69 -21.16 -13.59
C ALA A 103 -0.48 -19.92 -14.48
N GLY A 104 0.38 -20.09 -15.49
CA GLY A 104 0.72 -19.05 -16.47
C GLY A 104 2.10 -18.44 -16.22
N ASP A 105 2.55 -17.65 -17.18
CA ASP A 105 3.79 -16.88 -17.04
C ASP A 105 3.64 -15.77 -15.99
N LEU A 106 4.74 -15.10 -15.64
CA LEU A 106 4.73 -14.06 -14.62
C LEU A 106 3.74 -12.93 -14.92
N ASP A 107 3.61 -12.49 -16.17
CA ASP A 107 2.73 -11.38 -16.53
C ASP A 107 1.26 -11.78 -16.48
N GLN A 108 0.93 -13.00 -16.91
CA GLN A 108 -0.42 -13.57 -16.77
C GLN A 108 -0.85 -13.72 -15.30
N ARG A 109 0.07 -14.19 -14.45
CA ARG A 109 -0.15 -14.32 -13.01
C ARG A 109 -0.35 -12.97 -12.34
N LEU A 110 0.50 -11.99 -12.65
CA LEU A 110 0.39 -10.62 -12.14
C LEU A 110 -0.92 -9.96 -12.61
N ALA A 111 -1.30 -10.11 -13.88
CA ALA A 111 -2.57 -9.56 -14.37
C ALA A 111 -3.79 -10.17 -13.65
N THR A 112 -3.71 -11.43 -13.26
CA THR A 112 -4.76 -12.08 -12.46
C THR A 112 -4.81 -11.54 -11.04
N ALA A 113 -3.66 -11.44 -10.37
CA ALA A 113 -3.57 -10.85 -9.05
C ALA A 113 -3.97 -9.36 -9.02
N GLU A 114 -3.73 -8.60 -10.10
CA GLU A 114 -4.19 -7.21 -10.23
C GLU A 114 -5.71 -7.12 -10.17
N ARG A 115 -6.41 -8.01 -10.89
CA ARG A 115 -7.88 -8.02 -10.88
C ARG A 115 -8.43 -8.32 -9.49
N ASP A 116 -7.86 -9.31 -8.80
CA ASP A 116 -8.26 -9.67 -7.43
C ASP A 116 -7.96 -8.51 -6.46
N TYR A 117 -6.80 -7.87 -6.60
CA TYR A 117 -6.42 -6.69 -5.82
C TYR A 117 -7.40 -5.53 -6.02
N LEU A 118 -7.72 -5.18 -7.26
CA LEU A 118 -8.64 -4.09 -7.57
C LEU A 118 -10.05 -4.37 -7.03
N ALA A 119 -10.53 -5.60 -7.17
CA ALA A 119 -11.82 -6.02 -6.63
C ALA A 119 -11.89 -5.87 -5.11
N ALA A 120 -10.81 -6.20 -4.39
CA ALA A 120 -10.75 -6.06 -2.93
C ALA A 120 -10.58 -4.62 -2.46
N THR A 121 -9.83 -3.79 -3.20
CA THR A 121 -9.34 -2.50 -2.67
C THR A 121 -10.04 -1.25 -3.21
N VAL A 122 -10.68 -1.31 -4.39
CA VAL A 122 -11.47 -0.18 -4.88
C VAL A 122 -12.61 0.18 -3.91
N PRO A 123 -13.40 -0.77 -3.36
CA PRO A 123 -14.43 -0.46 -2.37
C PRO A 123 -13.84 0.18 -1.11
N VAL A 124 -12.69 -0.33 -0.64
CA VAL A 124 -11.97 0.21 0.52
C VAL A 124 -11.57 1.68 0.28
N ALA A 125 -10.96 1.97 -0.86
CA ALA A 125 -10.58 3.33 -1.24
C ALA A 125 -11.79 4.27 -1.42
N GLN A 126 -12.94 3.76 -1.87
CA GLN A 126 -14.16 4.55 -1.99
C GLN A 126 -14.76 4.88 -0.62
N ALA A 127 -14.78 3.91 0.30
CA ALA A 127 -15.33 4.05 1.65
C ALA A 127 -14.39 4.81 2.61
N TYR A 128 -13.11 4.91 2.29
CA TYR A 128 -12.09 5.46 3.18
C TYR A 128 -12.43 6.88 3.67
N ARG A 129 -12.43 7.04 4.99
CA ARG A 129 -12.61 8.32 5.69
C ARG A 129 -11.29 8.76 6.29
N SER A 130 -10.78 9.88 5.77
CA SER A 130 -9.59 10.57 6.27
C SER A 130 -9.99 11.68 7.22
N THR A 131 -9.16 11.98 8.22
CA THR A 131 -9.30 13.15 9.11
C THR A 131 -9.51 14.46 8.35
N ARG A 132 -8.85 14.59 7.19
CA ARG A 132 -9.05 15.69 6.24
C ARG A 132 -9.61 15.19 4.91
N PRO A 133 -10.46 15.98 4.22
CA PRO A 133 -11.02 15.59 2.93
C PRO A 133 -9.95 15.18 1.93
N MET A 134 -10.16 14.03 1.31
CA MET A 134 -9.32 13.50 0.24
C MET A 134 -10.17 13.46 -1.04
N SER A 135 -9.59 13.76 -2.19
CA SER A 135 -10.35 13.65 -3.44
C SER A 135 -10.52 12.19 -3.86
N THR A 136 -11.60 11.89 -4.59
CA THR A 136 -11.80 10.55 -5.17
C THR A 136 -10.64 10.17 -6.10
N GLN A 137 -10.12 11.13 -6.87
CA GLN A 137 -8.95 10.92 -7.72
C GLN A 137 -7.73 10.52 -6.91
N GLN A 138 -7.48 11.15 -5.77
CA GLN A 138 -6.34 10.80 -4.91
C GLN A 138 -6.51 9.38 -4.34
N ARG A 139 -7.70 9.04 -3.84
CA ARG A 139 -7.97 7.70 -3.27
C ARG A 139 -7.83 6.59 -4.31
N LEU A 140 -8.51 6.72 -5.45
CA LEU A 140 -8.45 5.70 -6.51
C LEU A 140 -7.09 5.70 -7.23
N GLY A 141 -6.44 6.84 -7.38
CA GLY A 141 -5.08 6.91 -7.89
C GLY A 141 -4.11 6.11 -7.02
N MET A 142 -4.29 6.13 -5.70
CA MET A 142 -3.40 5.44 -4.76
C MET A 142 -3.53 3.92 -4.85
N VAL A 143 -4.72 3.40 -5.18
CA VAL A 143 -4.93 1.97 -5.48
C VAL A 143 -3.99 1.53 -6.61
N HIS A 144 -4.00 2.27 -7.72
CA HIS A 144 -3.14 1.95 -8.86
C HIS A 144 -1.65 2.13 -8.55
N ASP A 145 -1.30 3.14 -7.75
CA ASP A 145 0.09 3.40 -7.37
C ASP A 145 0.68 2.26 -6.55
N MET A 146 -0.08 1.74 -5.58
CA MET A 146 0.38 0.63 -4.73
C MET A 146 0.51 -0.67 -5.51
N TRP A 147 -0.41 -0.95 -6.45
CA TRP A 147 -0.25 -2.08 -7.36
C TRP A 147 0.99 -1.95 -8.25
N ALA A 148 1.20 -0.77 -8.86
CA ALA A 148 2.34 -0.54 -9.74
C ALA A 148 3.68 -0.72 -9.00
N GLU A 149 3.76 -0.24 -7.74
CA GLU A 149 4.92 -0.44 -6.87
C GLU A 149 5.16 -1.94 -6.57
N ALA A 150 4.13 -2.66 -6.13
CA ALA A 150 4.22 -4.08 -5.78
C ALA A 150 4.61 -4.93 -7.00
N ARG A 151 3.98 -4.66 -8.17
CA ARG A 151 4.30 -5.30 -9.44
C ARG A 151 5.76 -5.05 -9.84
N ARG A 152 6.25 -3.81 -9.71
CA ARG A 152 7.64 -3.46 -10.00
C ARG A 152 8.59 -4.25 -9.11
N ALA A 153 8.31 -4.33 -7.81
CA ALA A 153 9.15 -5.05 -6.85
C ALA A 153 9.32 -6.53 -7.23
N VAL A 154 8.23 -7.21 -7.60
CA VAL A 154 8.25 -8.63 -8.02
C VAL A 154 8.96 -8.82 -9.37
N ARG A 155 8.77 -7.91 -10.32
CA ARG A 155 9.50 -7.98 -11.60
C ARG A 155 11.01 -7.78 -11.40
N SER A 156 11.39 -6.81 -10.57
CA SER A 156 12.80 -6.55 -10.24
C SER A 156 13.45 -7.74 -9.53
N SER A 157 12.76 -8.43 -8.61
CA SER A 157 13.30 -9.64 -7.98
C SER A 157 13.46 -10.81 -8.96
N ALA A 158 12.69 -10.82 -10.04
CA ALA A 158 12.83 -11.77 -11.15
C ALA A 158 13.87 -11.32 -12.21
N GLY A 159 14.65 -10.26 -11.97
CA GLY A 159 15.64 -9.73 -12.91
C GLY A 159 15.05 -8.92 -14.07
N LEU A 160 13.75 -8.62 -14.05
CA LEU A 160 13.05 -7.84 -15.07
C LEU A 160 12.99 -6.37 -14.64
N PHE A 161 14.02 -5.62 -15.02
CA PHE A 161 14.13 -4.20 -14.70
C PHE A 161 13.60 -3.31 -15.84
N THR A 162 12.98 -2.20 -15.46
CA THR A 162 12.64 -1.10 -16.36
C THR A 162 13.29 0.17 -15.82
N LEU A 163 13.92 0.95 -16.70
CA LEU A 163 14.52 2.24 -16.31
C LEU A 163 13.47 3.33 -16.08
N ASP A 164 12.25 3.13 -16.58
CA ASP A 164 11.15 4.06 -16.39
C ASP A 164 10.55 3.89 -14.99
N GLU A 165 10.64 4.94 -14.18
CA GLU A 165 9.93 5.01 -12.92
C GLU A 165 8.44 5.33 -13.16
N PRO A 166 7.51 4.44 -12.75
CA PRO A 166 6.09 4.72 -12.93
C PRO A 166 5.70 5.98 -12.17
N ARG A 167 5.17 6.96 -12.89
CA ARG A 167 4.60 8.16 -12.29
C ARG A 167 3.37 7.79 -11.46
N ARG A 168 3.30 8.34 -10.25
CA ARG A 168 2.15 8.19 -9.37
C ARG A 168 0.94 8.92 -9.95
N ARG A 169 -0.23 8.31 -9.83
CA ARG A 169 -1.55 8.87 -10.12
C ARG A 169 -2.11 9.66 -8.95
N SER A 170 -1.66 9.35 -7.72
CA SER A 170 -2.02 10.05 -6.49
C SER A 170 -0.88 10.85 -5.89
N CYS A 171 -1.23 11.89 -5.12
CA CYS A 171 -0.27 12.60 -4.29
C CYS A 171 -0.26 12.02 -2.87
N CYS A 172 0.90 11.61 -2.36
CA CYS A 172 1.08 11.17 -0.97
C CYS A 172 1.23 12.35 0.01
N LEU A 173 1.26 13.59 -0.48
CA LEU A 173 1.43 14.81 0.31
C LEU A 173 2.73 14.88 1.14
N ILE A 174 3.71 14.02 0.86
CA ILE A 174 5.00 14.04 1.58
C ILE A 174 5.69 15.40 1.51
N TYR A 175 5.54 16.13 0.40
CA TYR A 175 6.08 17.48 0.21
C TYR A 175 5.51 18.51 1.19
N ALA A 176 4.38 18.21 1.84
CA ALA A 176 3.77 19.09 2.83
C ALA A 176 4.44 18.98 4.20
N LEU A 177 5.26 17.95 4.45
CA LEU A 177 6.04 17.84 5.67
C LEU A 177 7.27 18.77 5.61
N PRO A 178 7.59 19.49 6.70
CA PRO A 178 8.80 20.30 6.82
C PRO A 178 10.07 19.57 6.35
N GLY A 179 10.85 20.22 5.48
CA GLY A 179 12.11 19.67 4.96
C GLY A 179 11.98 18.53 3.94
N CYS A 180 10.77 18.09 3.61
CA CYS A 180 10.54 17.09 2.57
C CYS A 180 10.35 17.74 1.19
N VAL A 181 10.81 17.06 0.15
CA VAL A 181 10.59 17.44 -1.25
C VAL A 181 9.67 16.45 -1.95
N GLU A 182 9.13 16.80 -3.12
CA GLU A 182 8.30 15.87 -3.86
C GLU A 182 9.09 14.62 -4.27
N CYS A 183 8.45 13.45 -4.17
CA CYS A 183 8.98 12.22 -4.73
C CYS A 183 9.15 12.31 -6.25
N SER A 184 10.10 11.55 -6.80
CA SER A 184 10.41 11.48 -8.23
C SER A 184 9.18 11.18 -9.10
N GLY A 185 8.29 10.31 -8.61
CA GLY A 185 7.02 9.96 -9.27
C GLY A 185 5.86 10.93 -9.04
N CYS A 186 6.05 12.08 -8.39
CA CYS A 186 4.95 12.95 -7.96
C CYS A 186 4.08 13.47 -9.14
N PRO A 187 2.74 13.34 -9.09
CA PRO A 187 1.87 13.82 -10.16
C PRO A 187 1.93 15.34 -10.37
N ARG A 188 2.36 16.11 -9.36
CA ARG A 188 2.53 17.57 -9.47
C ARG A 188 3.64 17.97 -10.44
N ARG A 189 4.63 17.10 -10.65
CA ARG A 189 5.71 17.30 -11.63
C ARG A 189 5.28 17.07 -13.08
N ARG A 190 3.99 16.78 -13.35
CA ARG A 190 3.44 16.70 -14.72
C ARG A 190 3.36 18.04 -15.45
N ARG A 191 3.49 19.17 -14.73
CA ARG A 191 3.30 20.53 -15.27
C ARG A 191 4.59 21.34 -15.41
N ALA A 192 5.75 20.69 -15.39
CA ALA A 192 7.04 21.32 -15.68
C ALA A 192 7.55 20.82 -17.04
#